data_AF-A0A8X6SRL3-F1
#
_entry.id   AF-A0A8X6SRL3-F1
#
_cell.length_a   1.000
_cell.length_b   1.000
_cell.length_c   1.000
_cell.angle_alpha   90.00
_cell.angle_beta   90.00
_cell.angle_gamma   90.00
#
_symmetry.space_group_name_H-M   'P 1'
#
loop_
_entity.id
_entity.type
_entity.pdbx_description
1 polymer ?
#
loop_
_entity_poly.entity_id
_entity_poly.type
_entity_poly.pdbx_seq_one_letter_code
_entity_poly.pdbx_strand_id
1 'polypeptide(L)'
;MEEAVLCRSPSEIRELFAILICTCGLSNPLQLWDKYKVALSEDILHRFEKMDQVNNDLCLNEALIHIEDKIIRISGKKLSDFGMPTPQR
;
A
#
# COMPACT_ATOMS: atom_id res chain seq x y z
N MET A 1 18.77 -24.49 2.80
CA MET A 1 18.85 -23.02 2.78
C MET A 1 17.52 -22.53 3.29
N GLU A 2 17.35 -22.70 4.59
CA GLU A 2 16.16 -22.38 5.37
C GLU A 2 16.46 -21.07 6.08
N GLU A 3 15.93 -19.97 5.56
CA GLU A 3 15.71 -18.72 6.30
C GLU A 3 14.51 -18.04 5.62
N ALA A 4 13.31 -18.31 6.15
CA ALA A 4 12.07 -17.55 6.01
C ALA A 4 11.47 -17.28 4.60
N VAL A 5 10.76 -18.27 4.05
CA VAL A 5 9.61 -18.07 3.13
C VAL A 5 8.39 -17.53 3.92
N LEU A 6 8.63 -16.52 4.77
CA LEU A 6 7.61 -15.81 5.55
C LEU A 6 7.70 -14.28 5.36
N CYS A 7 8.49 -13.81 4.39
CA CYS A 7 8.28 -12.47 3.84
C CYS A 7 7.00 -12.52 3.00
N ARG A 8 5.87 -12.12 3.59
CA ARG A 8 4.69 -11.73 2.81
C ARG A 8 5.15 -10.75 1.72
N SER A 9 4.72 -10.95 0.49
CA SER A 9 5.09 -10.00 -0.57
C SER A 9 4.54 -8.61 -0.22
N PRO A 10 5.20 -7.51 -0.63
CA PRO A 10 4.64 -6.16 -0.45
C PRO A 10 3.19 -6.02 -0.92
N SER A 11 2.81 -6.77 -1.97
CA SER A 11 1.42 -6.87 -2.43
C SER A 11 0.46 -7.50 -1.42
N GLU A 12 0.83 -8.60 -0.74
CA GLU A 12 0.03 -9.20 0.34
C GLU A 12 -0.06 -8.26 1.55
N ILE A 13 1.01 -7.52 1.86
CA ILE A 13 1.00 -6.55 2.97
C ILE A 13 0.07 -5.37 2.64
N ARG A 14 0.06 -4.88 1.40
CA ARG A 14 -0.93 -3.87 0.94
C ARG A 14 -2.36 -4.36 1.08
N GLU A 15 -2.61 -5.63 0.77
CA GLU A 15 -3.94 -6.23 0.93
C GLU A 15 -4.36 -6.30 2.40
N LEU A 16 -3.47 -6.75 3.29
CA LEU A 16 -3.71 -6.73 4.73
C LEU A 16 -3.97 -5.33 5.24
N PHE A 17 -3.19 -4.35 4.80
CA PHE A 17 -3.37 -2.95 5.17
C PHE A 17 -4.75 -2.41 4.76
N ALA A 18 -5.22 -2.71 3.54
CA ALA A 18 -6.56 -2.35 3.10
C ALA A 18 -7.66 -3.00 3.96
N ILE A 19 -7.49 -4.27 4.34
CA ILE A 19 -8.43 -4.98 5.22
C ILE A 19 -8.45 -4.30 6.61
N LEU A 20 -7.29 -4.02 7.20
CA LEU A 20 -7.18 -3.37 8.51
C LEU A 20 -7.87 -2.00 8.52
N ILE A 21 -7.67 -1.18 7.48
CA ILE A 21 -8.37 0.11 7.33
C ILE A 21 -9.89 -0.09 7.31
N CYS A 22 -10.37 -1.04 6.53
CA CYS A 22 -11.81 -1.28 6.34
C CYS A 22 -12.50 -1.85 7.58
N THR A 23 -11.83 -2.74 8.34
CA THR A 23 -12.50 -3.58 9.35
C THR A 23 -12.10 -3.26 10.79
N CYS A 24 -10.89 -2.74 11.03
CA CYS A 24 -10.36 -2.59 12.40
C CYS A 24 -10.60 -1.21 13.01
N GLY A 25 -11.24 -0.28 12.30
CA GLY A 25 -11.52 1.06 12.83
C GLY A 25 -10.25 1.78 13.30
N LEU A 26 -9.17 1.68 12.51
CA LEU A 26 -7.86 2.23 12.85
C LEU A 26 -7.97 3.71 13.25
N SER A 27 -7.45 4.05 14.43
CA SER A 27 -7.52 5.42 14.96
C SER A 27 -6.67 6.41 14.17
N ASN A 28 -5.61 5.93 13.51
CA ASN A 28 -4.77 6.75 12.64
C ASN A 28 -4.17 5.95 11.47
N PRO A 29 -4.92 5.77 10.37
CA PRO A 29 -4.44 5.09 9.16
C PRO A 29 -3.22 5.77 8.53
N LEU A 30 -3.16 7.11 8.60
CA LEU A 30 -2.08 7.90 8.01
C LEU A 30 -0.73 7.63 8.67
N GLN A 31 -0.67 7.57 10.01
CA GLN A 31 0.57 7.20 10.71
C GLN A 31 1.05 5.80 10.34
N LEU A 32 0.12 4.86 10.17
CA LEU A 32 0.46 3.49 9.77
C LEU A 32 1.02 3.46 8.36
N TRP A 33 0.40 4.21 7.44
CA TRP A 33 0.92 4.43 6.09
C TRP A 33 2.32 5.04 6.13
N ASP A 34 2.53 6.17 6.81
CA ASP A 34 3.85 6.82 6.85
C ASP A 34 4.96 5.91 7.40
N LYS A 35 4.63 5.05 8.36
CA LYS A 35 5.56 4.07 8.93
C LYS A 35 5.94 2.96 7.94
N TYR A 36 5.00 2.49 7.12
CA TYR A 36 5.20 1.29 6.28
C TYR A 36 5.22 1.57 4.78
N LYS A 37 5.02 2.80 4.32
CA LYS A 37 4.88 3.16 2.90
C LYS A 37 6.03 2.66 2.02
N VAL A 38 7.26 2.69 2.52
CA VAL A 38 8.45 2.19 1.80
C VAL A 38 8.37 0.68 1.59
N ALA A 39 8.02 -0.07 2.64
CA ALA A 39 7.85 -1.53 2.55
C ALA A 39 6.64 -1.90 1.67
N LEU A 40 5.56 -1.11 1.74
CA LEU A 40 4.37 -1.28 0.92
C LEU A 40 4.60 -0.96 -0.56
N SER A 41 5.67 -0.23 -0.91
CA SER A 41 6.01 0.14 -2.30
C SER A 41 7.29 -0.53 -2.79
N GLU A 42 7.90 -1.45 -2.02
CA GLU A 42 9.22 -2.03 -2.34
C GLU A 42 9.22 -2.79 -3.67
N ASP A 43 8.20 -3.61 -3.92
CA ASP A 43 8.05 -4.36 -5.17
C ASP A 43 7.81 -3.42 -6.38
N ILE A 44 7.10 -2.32 -6.16
CA ILE A 44 6.87 -1.29 -7.18
C ILE A 44 8.19 -0.56 -7.47
N LEU A 45 8.91 -0.12 -6.44
CA LEU A 45 10.22 0.52 -6.58
C LEU A 45 11.16 -0.36 -7.40
N HIS A 46 11.25 -1.64 -7.05
CA HIS A 46 12.09 -2.59 -7.77
C HIS A 46 11.68 -2.77 -9.25
N ARG A 47 10.38 -2.63 -9.56
CA ARG A 47 9.90 -2.64 -10.94
C ARG A 47 10.34 -1.38 -11.70
N PHE A 48 10.26 -0.20 -11.08
CA PHE A 48 10.70 1.06 -11.67
C PHE A 48 12.22 1.14 -11.84
N GLU A 49 13.00 0.56 -10.91
CA GLU A 49 14.45 0.42 -11.04
C GLU A 49 14.83 -0.37 -12.29
N LYS A 50 14.14 -1.48 -12.57
CA LYS A 50 14.37 -2.27 -13.80
C LYS A 50 14.05 -1.52 -15.09
N MET A 51 13.24 -0.48 -14.99
CA MET A 51 12.84 0.36 -16.12
C MET A 51 13.67 1.64 -16.25
N ASP A 52 14.65 1.87 -15.37
CA ASP A 52 15.42 3.12 -15.25
C ASP A 52 14.51 4.36 -15.05
N GLN A 53 13.38 4.17 -14.38
CA GLN A 53 12.35 5.20 -14.18
C GLN A 53 12.12 5.52 -12.70
N VAL A 54 13.12 5.28 -11.84
CA VAL A 54 12.98 5.41 -10.39
C VAL A 54 12.40 6.76 -9.99
N ASN A 55 11.20 6.73 -9.43
CA ASN A 55 10.53 7.89 -8.89
C ASN A 55 9.72 7.46 -7.67
N ASN A 56 10.18 7.87 -6.49
CA ASN A 56 9.58 7.49 -5.22
C ASN A 56 8.13 7.95 -5.10
N ASP A 57 7.80 9.16 -5.56
CA ASP A 57 6.44 9.68 -5.48
C ASP A 57 5.48 8.87 -6.36
N LEU A 58 5.92 8.46 -7.56
CA LEU A 58 5.14 7.57 -8.42
C LEU A 58 4.97 6.18 -7.79
N CYS A 59 6.02 5.63 -7.16
CA CYS A 59 5.93 4.33 -6.49
C CYS A 59 4.96 4.34 -5.32
N LEU A 60 5.02 5.39 -4.49
CA LEU A 60 4.11 5.60 -3.37
C LEU A 60 2.67 5.80 -3.85
N ASN A 61 2.49 6.57 -4.92
CA ASN A 61 1.19 6.79 -5.53
C ASN A 61 0.58 5.48 -6.08
N GLU A 62 1.37 4.66 -6.77
CA GLU A 62 0.89 3.36 -7.26
C GLU A 62 0.52 2.41 -6.13
N ALA A 63 1.30 2.39 -5.03
CA ALA A 63 0.92 1.65 -3.84
C ALA A 63 -0.44 2.11 -3.27
N LEU A 64 -0.70 3.43 -3.23
CA LEU A 64 -1.98 3.98 -2.82
C LEU A 64 -3.12 3.59 -3.76
N ILE A 65 -2.91 3.55 -5.09
CA ILE A 65 -3.91 3.07 -6.05
C ILE A 65 -4.30 1.62 -5.74
N HIS A 66 -3.31 0.74 -5.54
CA HIS A 66 -3.57 -0.66 -5.24
C HIS A 66 -4.36 -0.85 -3.93
N ILE A 67 -4.00 -0.08 -2.90
CA ILE A 67 -4.71 -0.10 -1.62
C ILE A 67 -6.14 0.42 -1.80
N GLU A 68 -6.33 1.54 -2.51
CA GLU A 68 -7.65 2.12 -2.74
C GLU A 68 -8.56 1.17 -3.52
N ASP A 69 -8.08 0.57 -4.60
CA ASP A 69 -8.84 -0.41 -5.39
C ASP A 69 -9.30 -1.58 -4.52
N LYS A 70 -8.48 -2.01 -3.56
CA LYS A 70 -8.86 -3.05 -2.60
C LYS A 70 -9.89 -2.56 -1.59
N ILE A 71 -9.74 -1.35 -1.04
CA ILE A 71 -10.71 -0.73 -0.12
C ILE A 71 -12.08 -0.57 -0.79
N ILE A 72 -12.12 -0.10 -2.04
CA ILE A 72 -13.35 0.03 -2.83
C ILE A 72 -14.02 -1.33 -2.99
N ARG A 73 -13.25 -2.39 -3.30
CA ARG A 73 -13.79 -3.76 -3.43
C ARG A 73 -14.35 -4.32 -2.11
N ILE A 74 -13.75 -3.99 -0.97
CA ILE A 74 -14.18 -4.51 0.34
C ILE A 74 -15.37 -3.73 0.90
N SER A 75 -15.34 -2.40 0.79
CA SER A 75 -16.23 -1.51 1.55
C SER A 75 -17.04 -0.54 0.71
N GLY A 76 -16.75 -0.41 -0.59
CA GLY A 76 -17.33 0.60 -1.48
C GLY A 76 -16.83 2.03 -1.22
N LYS A 77 -15.92 2.23 -0.27
CA LYS A 77 -15.36 3.53 0.13
C LYS A 77 -14.02 3.81 -0.52
N LYS A 78 -13.58 5.07 -0.48
CA LYS A 78 -12.27 5.52 -0.96
C LYS A 78 -11.29 5.72 0.19
N LEU A 79 -10.00 5.86 -0.11
CA LEU A 79 -8.97 6.19 0.89
C LEU A 79 -9.30 7.49 1.66
N SER A 80 -9.84 8.49 0.97
CA SER A 80 -10.26 9.77 1.56
C SER A 80 -11.27 9.60 2.70
N ASP A 81 -12.13 8.58 2.65
CA ASP A 81 -13.13 8.31 3.69
C ASP A 81 -12.51 7.83 5.01
N PHE A 82 -11.22 7.45 4.98
CA PHE A 82 -10.43 7.03 6.12
C PHE A 82 -9.34 8.05 6.50
N GLY A 83 -9.39 9.27 5.96
CA GLY A 83 -8.38 10.31 6.22
C GLY A 83 -7.01 10.02 5.60
N MET A 84 -6.97 9.16 4.59
CA MET A 84 -5.76 8.82 3.83
C MET A 84 -5.60 9.71 2.58
N PRO A 85 -4.37 9.88 2.06
CA PRO A 85 -4.14 10.62 0.82
C PRO A 85 -4.85 9.95 -0.36
N THR A 86 -5.49 10.77 -1.19
CA THR A 86 -6.12 10.33 -2.43
C THR A 86 -5.05 10.08 -3.49
N PRO A 87 -5.00 8.88 -4.10
CA PRO A 87 -4.06 8.60 -5.18
C PRO A 87 -4.39 9.41 -6.44
N GLN A 88 -3.36 9.76 -7.20
CA GLN A 88 -3.46 10.38 -8.52
C GLN A 88 -3.46 9.26 -9.58
N ARG A 89 -4.50 9.19 -10.40
CA ARG A 89 -4.64 8.17 -11.46
C ARG A 89 -4.29 8.74 -12.82
#